data_AF-A0A076YGZ9-F1
#
_entry.id   AF-A0A076YGZ9-F1
#
_cell.length_a   1.000
_cell.length_b   1.000
_cell.length_c   1.000
_cell.angle_alpha   90.00
_cell.angle_beta   90.00
_cell.angle_gamma   90.00
#
_symmetry.space_group_name_H-M   'P 1'
#
loop_
_entity.id
_entity.type
_entity.pdbx_description
1 polymer ?
#
loop_
_entity_poly.entity_id
_entity_poly.type
_entity_poly.pdbx_seq_one_letter_code
_entity_poly.pdbx_strand_id
1 'polypeptide(L)'
;MILSSVPLFVKIGKAVSFPSAPKTSFSLFRKKSRRKPFREKKGNFSSTYGRPHHPYHLVDPSPWPILTSLSILWMMLGFVLFFHKYAAAGTVLFTGICSVIYTTSLWWRDVMREGRQGYHTSKVKEGLNLGMILFIVSEAVFFVGLLWAFMHVALMPTVQIGMMWPPLGIAPVQWSGLPKTNTALLLASYFTANAAKHALDNGDRKGCAIQLAVTIGLGVAFVYCQYLEYTGAPFTFSDSVYGSTFYLTTGFHGFHVIVGFRYLTVCLFTLKSAGPGRSTALDLAVLYWHFVDVVWVFLLVLVYVWGGAVPKADVGLCADGSCVLHTVLRRARLDAYQQDPSFFLSI
;
A
#
# COMPACT_ATOMS: atom_id res chain seq x y z
N MET A 1 -0.99 -24.58 22.25
CA MET A 1 -0.48 -25.37 21.10
C MET A 1 -0.80 -24.53 19.86
N ILE A 2 0.05 -23.75 19.21
CA ILE A 2 1.52 -23.66 19.07
C ILE A 2 1.83 -22.15 19.07
N LEU A 3 2.55 -21.67 20.07
CA LEU A 3 3.17 -20.34 20.11
C LEU A 3 4.46 -20.51 20.91
N SER A 4 5.51 -20.90 20.21
CA SER A 4 6.88 -20.95 20.74
C SER A 4 7.78 -21.24 19.56
N SER A 5 8.59 -20.25 19.15
CA SER A 5 9.97 -20.39 18.63
C SER A 5 10.36 -19.18 17.78
N VAL A 6 10.85 -18.12 18.42
CA VAL A 6 11.79 -17.17 17.80
C VAL A 6 12.83 -16.81 18.85
N PRO A 7 14.09 -17.30 18.75
CA PRO A 7 15.19 -16.77 19.53
C PRO A 7 16.21 -16.13 18.59
N LEU A 8 16.46 -14.82 18.72
CA LEU A 8 17.81 -14.24 18.57
C LEU A 8 17.79 -12.73 18.91
N PHE A 9 17.94 -12.40 20.20
CA PHE A 9 18.46 -11.09 20.60
C PHE A 9 19.89 -11.29 21.10
N VAL A 10 20.80 -10.67 20.36
CA VAL A 10 22.25 -10.75 20.47
C VAL A 10 22.72 -10.11 21.78
N LYS A 11 23.47 -10.90 22.57
CA LYS A 11 24.38 -10.45 23.65
C LYS A 11 25.35 -9.41 23.10
N ILE A 12 25.27 -8.17 23.60
CA ILE A 12 26.28 -7.13 23.38
C ILE A 12 27.22 -7.09 24.59
N GLY A 13 28.52 -7.18 24.29
CA GLY A 13 29.54 -6.36 24.95
C GLY A 13 30.32 -6.98 26.09
N LYS A 14 31.47 -7.60 25.78
CA LYS A 14 32.66 -7.50 26.63
C LYS A 14 33.96 -7.45 25.80
N ALA A 15 34.80 -6.52 26.23
CA ALA A 15 36.26 -6.44 26.13
C ALA A 15 36.91 -6.18 24.76
N VAL A 16 37.52 -5.00 24.62
CA VAL A 16 38.96 -4.84 24.29
C VAL A 16 39.46 -3.55 24.96
N SER A 17 40.61 -3.62 25.63
CA SER A 17 41.34 -2.51 26.25
C SER A 17 42.80 -2.49 25.78
N PHE A 18 43.45 -1.31 25.94
CA PHE A 18 44.90 -0.99 25.93
C PHE A 18 45.58 -0.53 24.60
N PRO A 19 46.73 0.18 24.61
CA PRO A 19 46.91 1.59 25.04
C PRO A 19 47.87 2.45 24.14
N SER A 20 47.98 3.75 24.47
CA SER A 20 49.12 4.69 24.35
C SER A 20 49.79 5.04 22.99
N ALA A 21 49.87 6.36 22.72
CA ALA A 21 50.86 7.03 21.84
C ALA A 21 52.16 7.34 22.63
N PRO A 22 53.16 8.13 22.15
CA PRO A 22 53.62 8.54 20.80
C PRO A 22 55.16 8.35 20.62
N LYS A 23 55.75 8.51 19.41
CA LYS A 23 57.14 9.02 19.26
C LYS A 23 57.35 9.80 17.95
N THR A 24 57.87 11.00 18.11
CA THR A 24 58.41 11.94 17.11
C THR A 24 59.79 11.49 16.62
N SER A 25 60.12 11.80 15.36
CA SER A 25 61.51 12.02 14.94
C SER A 25 61.57 12.97 13.75
N PHE A 26 62.26 14.08 13.97
CA PHE A 26 62.67 15.09 13.02
C PHE A 26 63.86 14.56 12.21
N SER A 27 63.84 14.69 10.89
CA SER A 27 65.08 14.79 10.12
C SER A 27 64.92 15.78 8.97
N LEU A 28 65.95 16.62 8.87
CA LEU A 28 66.06 17.85 8.13
C LEU A 28 66.83 17.61 6.82
N PHE A 29 66.62 18.52 5.86
CA PHE A 29 67.42 18.78 4.66
C PHE A 29 67.41 17.74 3.51
N ARG A 30 66.86 18.16 2.37
CA ARG A 30 67.65 18.50 1.15
C ARG A 30 66.77 19.16 0.08
N LYS A 31 66.94 20.47 -0.13
CA LYS A 31 66.43 21.18 -1.32
C LYS A 31 67.10 20.59 -2.58
N LYS A 32 66.31 20.11 -3.54
CA LYS A 32 66.76 19.95 -4.93
C LYS A 32 65.65 20.44 -5.87
N SER A 33 65.92 21.57 -6.49
CA SER A 33 65.12 22.20 -7.55
C SER A 33 64.90 21.20 -8.71
N ARG A 34 63.64 20.87 -8.98
CA ARG A 34 63.19 20.22 -10.22
C ARG A 34 61.97 20.95 -10.73
N ARG A 35 62.09 21.51 -11.94
CA ARG A 35 61.02 22.19 -12.69
C ARG A 35 59.82 21.23 -12.83
N LYS A 36 58.64 21.68 -12.40
CA LYS A 36 57.38 20.93 -12.55
C LYS A 36 56.80 21.17 -13.94
N PRO A 37 56.32 20.14 -14.66
CA PRO A 37 55.45 20.33 -15.81
C PRO A 37 54.10 20.88 -15.32
N PHE A 38 53.49 21.75 -16.13
CA PHE A 38 52.20 22.38 -15.87
C PHE A 38 51.10 21.31 -15.83
N ARG A 39 50.83 20.80 -14.63
CA ARG A 39 49.72 19.89 -14.33
C ARG A 39 48.53 20.76 -13.98
N GLU A 40 47.56 20.80 -14.88
CA GLU A 40 46.24 21.39 -14.69
C GLU A 40 45.70 20.98 -13.32
N LYS A 41 45.56 21.96 -12.42
CA LYS A 41 44.95 21.74 -11.10
C LYS A 41 43.47 21.46 -11.36
N LYS A 42 43.09 20.18 -11.41
CA LYS A 42 41.77 19.79 -10.91
C LYS A 42 41.72 20.31 -9.48
N GLY A 43 41.02 21.42 -9.28
CA GLY A 43 40.75 21.94 -7.96
C GLY A 43 40.10 20.81 -7.17
N ASN A 44 40.85 20.20 -6.26
CA ASN A 44 40.27 19.57 -5.10
C ASN A 44 39.54 20.70 -4.38
N PHE A 45 38.25 20.84 -4.63
CA PHE A 45 37.36 21.51 -3.71
C PHE A 45 37.25 20.58 -2.50
N SER A 46 38.32 20.50 -1.71
CA SER A 46 38.24 20.04 -0.34
C SER A 46 37.37 21.07 0.36
N SER A 47 36.08 20.76 0.52
CA SER A 47 35.20 21.60 1.32
C SER A 47 35.80 21.72 2.71
N THR A 48 36.26 22.92 3.04
CA THR A 48 36.75 23.36 4.36
C THR A 48 35.61 23.51 5.38
N TYR A 49 34.49 22.83 5.16
CA TYR A 49 33.46 22.60 6.17
C TYR A 49 33.68 21.18 6.69
N GLY A 50 34.02 21.05 7.97
CA GLY A 50 34.20 19.76 8.62
C GLY A 50 32.97 18.89 8.39
N ARG A 51 33.18 17.58 8.18
CA ARG A 51 32.05 16.63 8.16
C ARG A 51 31.25 16.84 9.44
N PRO A 52 29.92 17.07 9.36
CA PRO A 52 29.11 17.22 10.56
C PRO A 52 29.35 16.03 11.49
N HIS A 53 29.57 16.30 12.77
CA HIS A 53 29.86 15.28 13.79
C HIS A 53 28.63 14.46 14.21
N HIS A 54 27.55 14.47 13.40
CA HIS A 54 26.33 13.71 13.65
C HIS A 54 25.96 12.84 12.44
N PRO A 55 25.32 11.68 12.66
CA PRO A 55 24.97 10.76 11.60
C PRO A 55 23.70 11.15 10.82
N TYR A 56 23.05 12.26 11.18
CA TYR A 56 21.79 12.71 10.56
C TYR A 56 22.00 13.51 9.27
N HIS A 57 21.01 13.43 8.38
CA HIS A 57 20.96 14.19 7.14
C HIS A 57 20.34 15.57 7.39
N LEU A 58 21.08 16.63 7.07
CA LEU A 58 20.57 18.00 7.02
C LEU A 58 20.11 18.25 5.58
N VAL A 59 18.80 18.31 5.37
CA VAL A 59 18.19 18.45 4.05
C VAL A 59 18.29 19.93 3.61
N ASP A 60 18.69 20.16 2.36
CA ASP A 60 18.70 21.49 1.78
C ASP A 60 17.28 22.08 1.70
N PRO A 61 17.11 23.41 1.69
CA PRO A 61 15.80 24.03 1.52
C PRO A 61 15.12 23.54 0.24
N SER A 62 13.96 22.88 0.37
CA SER A 62 13.22 22.32 -0.76
C SER A 62 11.88 23.03 -0.96
N PRO A 63 11.45 23.27 -2.22
CA PRO A 63 10.16 23.90 -2.52
C PRO A 63 8.99 22.90 -2.45
N TRP A 64 9.27 21.61 -2.38
CA TRP A 64 8.24 20.56 -2.51
C TRP A 64 7.17 20.57 -1.43
N PRO A 65 7.45 20.86 -0.14
CA PRO A 65 6.41 20.91 0.89
C PRO A 65 5.32 21.95 0.57
N ILE A 66 5.71 23.17 0.18
CA ILE A 66 4.75 24.24 -0.12
C ILE A 66 4.04 24.03 -1.47
N LEU A 67 4.74 23.50 -2.48
CA LEU A 67 4.11 23.18 -3.76
C LEU A 67 3.10 22.04 -3.63
N THR A 68 3.40 21.03 -2.81
CA THR A 68 2.50 19.91 -2.57
C THR A 68 1.28 20.35 -1.77
N SER A 69 1.44 21.21 -0.75
CA SER A 69 0.30 21.72 0.02
C SER A 69 -0.65 22.58 -0.84
N LEU A 70 -0.11 23.46 -1.70
CA LEU A 70 -0.91 24.23 -2.66
C LEU A 70 -1.60 23.33 -3.69
N SER A 71 -0.93 22.28 -4.15
CA SER A 71 -1.51 21.31 -5.10
C SER A 71 -2.66 20.53 -4.46
N ILE A 72 -2.52 20.11 -3.20
CA ILE A 72 -3.60 19.45 -2.45
C ILE A 72 -4.76 20.41 -2.24
N LEU A 73 -4.51 21.67 -1.87
CA LEU A 73 -5.56 22.69 -1.74
C LEU A 73 -6.32 22.87 -3.07
N TRP A 74 -5.60 22.98 -4.19
CA TRP A 74 -6.20 23.11 -5.52
C TRP A 74 -7.06 21.90 -5.88
N MET A 75 -6.60 20.69 -5.57
CA MET A 75 -7.36 19.45 -5.76
C MET A 75 -8.63 19.43 -4.89
N MET A 76 -8.55 19.84 -3.62
CA MET A 76 -9.71 19.88 -2.72
C MET A 76 -10.76 20.91 -3.18
N LEU A 77 -10.33 22.09 -3.62
CA LEU A 77 -11.22 23.07 -4.24
C LEU A 77 -11.88 22.49 -5.50
N GLY A 78 -11.11 21.78 -6.33
CA GLY A 78 -11.63 21.05 -7.49
C GLY A 78 -12.73 20.06 -7.13
N PHE A 79 -12.58 19.28 -6.06
CA PHE A 79 -13.62 18.35 -5.59
C PHE A 79 -14.90 19.08 -5.17
N VAL A 80 -14.78 20.15 -4.38
CA VAL A 80 -15.95 20.94 -3.93
C VAL A 80 -16.69 21.50 -5.13
N LEU A 81 -15.98 22.11 -6.09
CA LEU A 81 -16.60 22.67 -7.29
C LEU A 81 -17.24 21.59 -8.17
N PHE A 82 -16.61 20.42 -8.26
CA PHE A 82 -17.09 19.30 -9.08
C PHE A 82 -18.41 18.74 -8.53
N PHE A 83 -18.50 18.50 -7.22
CA PHE A 83 -19.73 18.00 -6.60
C PHE A 83 -20.90 19.01 -6.66
N HIS A 84 -20.61 20.31 -6.66
CA HIS A 84 -21.61 21.37 -6.82
C HIS A 84 -21.93 21.72 -8.29
N LYS A 85 -21.36 20.98 -9.26
CA LYS A 85 -21.64 21.11 -10.70
C LYS A 85 -21.35 22.51 -11.29
N TYR A 86 -20.32 23.20 -10.80
CA TYR A 86 -19.88 24.47 -11.40
C TYR A 86 -19.30 24.27 -12.81
N ALA A 87 -19.46 25.29 -13.67
CA ALA A 87 -18.80 25.32 -14.98
C ALA A 87 -17.27 25.28 -14.81
N ALA A 88 -16.58 24.52 -15.66
CA ALA A 88 -15.14 24.25 -15.59
C ALA A 88 -14.63 23.50 -14.34
N ALA A 89 -15.50 23.02 -13.45
CA ALA A 89 -15.06 22.29 -12.26
C ALA A 89 -14.22 21.03 -12.59
N GLY A 90 -14.57 20.32 -13.66
CA GLY A 90 -13.83 19.13 -14.11
C GLY A 90 -12.38 19.43 -14.52
N THR A 91 -12.11 20.57 -15.16
CA THR A 91 -10.75 20.95 -15.55
C THR A 91 -9.93 21.39 -14.34
N VAL A 92 -10.55 22.10 -13.39
CA VAL A 92 -9.90 22.46 -12.11
C VAL A 92 -9.53 21.21 -11.33
N LEU A 93 -10.43 20.24 -11.21
CA LEU A 93 -10.15 18.97 -10.54
C LEU A 93 -9.03 18.18 -11.24
N PHE A 94 -9.10 18.04 -12.56
CA PHE A 94 -8.08 17.33 -13.33
C PHE A 94 -6.69 17.95 -13.18
N THR A 95 -6.60 19.28 -13.29
CA THR A 95 -5.33 20.01 -13.10
C THR A 95 -4.79 19.87 -11.68
N GLY A 96 -5.65 19.82 -10.66
CA GLY A 96 -5.27 19.54 -9.27
C GLY A 96 -4.73 18.14 -9.03
N ILE A 97 -5.37 17.12 -9.61
CA ILE A 97 -4.86 15.75 -9.52
C ILE A 97 -3.49 15.64 -10.21
N CYS A 98 -3.35 16.22 -11.40
CA CYS A 98 -2.08 16.23 -12.13
C CYS A 98 -0.97 16.98 -11.37
N SER A 99 -1.28 18.13 -10.73
CA SER A 99 -0.30 18.89 -9.98
C SER A 99 0.21 18.12 -8.75
N VAL A 100 -0.68 17.47 -8.00
CA VAL A 100 -0.28 16.61 -6.85
C VAL A 100 0.63 15.47 -7.31
N ILE A 101 0.24 14.74 -8.36
CA ILE A 101 1.06 13.64 -8.90
C ILE A 101 2.44 14.16 -9.33
N TYR A 102 2.50 15.32 -9.98
CA TYR A 102 3.73 15.94 -10.43
C TYR A 102 4.65 16.34 -9.25
N THR A 103 4.14 17.09 -8.28
CA THR A 103 4.96 17.58 -7.14
C THR A 103 5.48 16.44 -6.28
N THR A 104 4.65 15.44 -5.99
CA THR A 104 5.08 14.28 -5.19
C THR A 104 6.09 13.41 -5.94
N SER A 105 5.94 13.25 -7.26
CA SER A 105 6.93 12.51 -8.07
C SER A 105 8.30 13.19 -8.09
N LEU A 106 8.34 14.52 -8.17
CA LEU A 106 9.58 15.29 -8.11
C LEU A 106 10.21 15.30 -6.71
N TRP A 107 9.40 15.32 -5.66
CA TRP A 107 9.90 15.19 -4.31
C TRP A 107 10.58 13.83 -4.11
N TRP A 108 9.93 12.73 -4.51
CA TRP A 108 10.57 11.40 -4.43
C TRP A 108 11.82 11.28 -5.29
N ARG A 109 11.87 11.95 -6.45
CA ARG A 109 13.09 12.02 -7.27
C ARG A 109 14.26 12.61 -6.48
N ASP A 110 14.02 13.67 -5.72
CA ASP A 110 15.06 14.34 -4.93
C ASP A 110 15.49 13.50 -3.73
N VAL A 111 14.55 12.84 -3.03
CA VAL A 111 14.89 11.86 -1.97
C VAL A 111 15.73 10.70 -2.51
N MET A 112 15.41 10.20 -3.72
CA MET A 112 16.23 9.17 -4.36
C MET A 112 17.63 9.68 -4.75
N ARG A 113 17.75 10.95 -5.15
CA ARG A 113 19.04 11.59 -5.47
C ARG A 113 19.89 11.75 -4.22
N GLU A 114 19.31 12.22 -3.12
CA GLU A 114 19.98 12.35 -1.83
C GLU A 114 20.49 11.00 -1.31
N GLY A 115 19.67 9.96 -1.45
CA GLY A 115 20.07 8.59 -1.15
C GLY A 115 21.28 8.11 -1.98
N ARG A 116 21.34 8.46 -3.27
CA ARG A 116 22.47 8.12 -4.17
C ARG A 116 23.73 8.93 -3.89
N GLN A 117 23.59 10.16 -3.40
CA GLN A 117 24.72 11.01 -2.99
C GLN A 117 25.38 10.52 -1.69
N GLY A 118 24.76 9.55 -1.00
CA GLY A 118 25.31 8.93 0.20
C GLY A 118 24.89 9.59 1.51
N TYR A 119 23.89 10.49 1.48
CA TYR A 119 23.38 11.14 2.70
C TYR A 119 22.61 10.19 3.62
N HIS A 120 22.16 9.04 3.10
CA HIS A 120 21.43 8.03 3.88
C HIS A 120 22.40 7.12 4.67
N THR A 121 22.89 7.63 5.80
CA THR A 121 23.63 6.82 6.78
C THR A 121 22.77 5.72 7.40
N SER A 122 23.36 4.80 8.17
CA SER A 122 22.60 3.75 8.85
C SER A 122 21.51 4.30 9.76
N LYS A 123 21.74 5.43 10.45
CA LYS A 123 20.75 6.05 11.34
C LYS A 123 19.59 6.69 10.58
N VAL A 124 19.87 7.29 9.42
CA VAL A 124 18.83 7.81 8.53
C VAL A 124 17.97 6.67 7.97
N LYS A 125 18.59 5.56 7.53
CA LYS A 125 17.85 4.37 7.05
C LYS A 125 16.98 3.76 8.14
N GLU A 126 17.48 3.67 9.37
CA GLU A 126 16.69 3.22 10.53
C GLU A 126 15.48 4.12 10.78
N GLY A 127 15.66 5.44 10.69
CA GLY A 127 14.56 6.41 10.77
C GLY A 127 13.54 6.28 9.64
N LEU A 128 13.98 6.05 8.39
CA LEU A 128 13.07 5.81 7.26
C LEU A 128 12.25 4.52 7.44
N ASN A 129 12.87 3.45 7.95
CA ASN A 129 12.15 2.21 8.28
C ASN A 129 11.11 2.44 9.37
N LEU A 130 11.46 3.16 10.44
CA LEU A 130 10.51 3.49 11.51
C LEU A 130 9.37 4.35 10.97
N GLY A 131 9.66 5.35 10.14
CA GLY A 131 8.65 6.20 9.50
C GLY A 131 7.68 5.40 8.64
N MET A 132 8.18 4.43 7.87
CA MET A 132 7.32 3.55 7.07
C MET A 132 6.45 2.64 7.93
N ILE A 133 6.98 2.10 9.03
CA ILE A 133 6.19 1.29 9.97
C ILE A 133 5.07 2.13 10.58
N LEU A 134 5.37 3.35 11.04
CA LEU A 134 4.35 4.25 11.60
C LEU A 134 3.28 4.63 10.57
N PHE A 135 3.67 4.88 9.31
CA PHE A 135 2.74 5.10 8.21
C PHE A 135 1.84 3.88 7.96
N ILE A 136 2.38 2.67 7.94
CA ILE A 136 1.58 1.45 7.78
C ILE A 136 0.62 1.27 8.97
N VAL A 137 1.04 1.58 10.18
CA VAL A 137 0.17 1.53 11.37
C VAL A 137 -1.00 2.52 11.24
N SER A 138 -0.76 3.74 10.74
CA SER A 138 -1.87 4.68 10.52
C SER A 138 -2.85 4.20 9.44
N GLU A 139 -2.35 3.62 8.34
CA GLU A 139 -3.21 3.03 7.31
C GLU A 139 -3.97 1.80 7.83
N ALA A 140 -3.36 0.99 8.69
CA ALA A 140 -4.03 -0.15 9.32
C ALA A 140 -5.19 0.31 10.21
N VAL A 141 -5.01 1.37 11.02
CA VAL A 141 -6.08 1.95 11.83
C VAL A 141 -7.19 2.55 10.94
N PHE A 142 -6.83 3.15 9.81
CA PHE A 142 -7.79 3.60 8.81
C PHE A 142 -8.68 2.45 8.30
N PHE A 143 -8.09 1.29 7.93
CA PHE A 143 -8.86 0.11 7.54
C PHE A 143 -9.69 -0.50 8.68
N VAL A 144 -9.21 -0.43 9.93
CA VAL A 144 -10.00 -0.83 11.10
C VAL A 144 -11.27 0.01 11.20
N GLY A 145 -11.21 1.32 10.93
CA GLY A 145 -12.40 2.18 10.89
C GLY A 145 -13.41 1.78 9.81
N LEU A 146 -12.94 1.44 8.62
CA LEU A 146 -13.80 0.98 7.51
C LEU A 146 -14.46 -0.38 7.83
N LEU A 147 -13.67 -1.32 8.33
CA LEU A 147 -14.17 -2.64 8.76
C LEU A 147 -15.10 -2.53 9.97
N TRP A 148 -14.85 -1.61 10.89
CA TRP A 148 -15.77 -1.33 11.99
C TRP A 148 -17.13 -0.89 11.45
N ALA A 149 -17.16 0.05 10.51
CA ALA A 149 -18.41 0.52 9.92
C ALA A 149 -19.19 -0.62 9.25
N PHE A 150 -18.51 -1.49 8.50
CA PHE A 150 -19.10 -2.70 7.91
C PHE A 150 -19.66 -3.65 8.99
N MET A 151 -18.84 -4.00 9.98
CA MET A 151 -19.21 -4.98 11.01
C MET A 151 -20.33 -4.47 11.92
N HIS A 152 -20.35 -3.18 12.25
CA HIS A 152 -21.39 -2.58 13.08
C HIS A 152 -22.78 -2.78 12.45
N VAL A 153 -22.89 -2.51 11.15
CA VAL A 153 -24.15 -2.63 10.42
C VAL A 153 -24.51 -4.09 10.14
N ALA A 154 -23.50 -4.93 9.86
CA ALA A 154 -23.72 -6.35 9.61
C ALA A 154 -24.15 -7.13 10.87
N LEU A 155 -23.61 -6.78 12.04
CA LEU A 155 -23.94 -7.45 13.31
C LEU A 155 -25.27 -6.98 13.92
N MET A 156 -25.64 -5.72 13.68
CA MET A 156 -26.86 -5.11 14.22
C MET A 156 -27.71 -4.54 13.08
N PRO A 157 -28.26 -5.39 12.19
CA PRO A 157 -29.01 -4.91 11.04
C PRO A 157 -30.28 -4.21 11.47
N THR A 158 -30.56 -3.04 10.89
CA THR A 158 -31.73 -2.24 11.25
C THR A 158 -33.01 -2.72 10.56
N VAL A 159 -34.16 -2.25 11.04
CA VAL A 159 -35.48 -2.57 10.47
C VAL A 159 -35.59 -2.16 8.99
N GLN A 160 -34.90 -1.09 8.58
CA GLN A 160 -34.93 -0.60 7.20
C GLN A 160 -34.26 -1.56 6.19
N ILE A 161 -33.31 -2.39 6.65
CA ILE A 161 -32.63 -3.39 5.80
C ILE A 161 -33.20 -4.80 5.96
N GLY A 162 -34.30 -4.94 6.71
CA GLY A 162 -35.00 -6.21 6.91
C GLY A 162 -34.51 -7.03 8.10
N MET A 163 -33.79 -6.42 9.06
CA MET A 163 -33.25 -7.12 10.24
C MET A 163 -32.38 -8.35 9.90
N MET A 164 -31.78 -8.35 8.71
CA MET A 164 -30.93 -9.45 8.24
C MET A 164 -29.70 -8.93 7.49
N TRP A 165 -28.68 -9.77 7.42
CA TRP A 165 -27.46 -9.50 6.67
C TRP A 165 -27.11 -10.69 5.77
N PRO A 166 -26.81 -10.48 4.48
CA PRO A 166 -26.94 -9.22 3.73
C PRO A 166 -28.38 -8.67 3.68
N PRO A 167 -28.59 -7.37 3.39
CA PRO A 167 -29.91 -6.77 3.27
C PRO A 167 -30.82 -7.46 2.26
N LEU A 168 -32.14 -7.38 2.49
CA LEU A 168 -33.14 -7.88 1.54
C LEU A 168 -32.94 -7.28 0.13
N GLY A 169 -32.91 -8.14 -0.88
CA GLY A 169 -32.75 -7.75 -2.30
C GLY A 169 -31.30 -7.59 -2.77
N ILE A 170 -30.31 -7.67 -1.86
CA ILE A 170 -28.89 -7.67 -2.24
C ILE A 170 -28.41 -9.11 -2.46
N ALA A 171 -27.90 -9.37 -3.66
CA ALA A 171 -27.16 -10.59 -3.98
C ALA A 171 -25.66 -10.34 -3.76
N PRO A 172 -25.03 -10.83 -2.66
CA PRO A 172 -23.62 -10.59 -2.41
C PRO A 172 -22.74 -11.33 -3.43
N VAL A 173 -21.54 -10.81 -3.67
CA VAL A 173 -20.55 -11.48 -4.52
C VAL A 173 -20.12 -12.80 -3.88
N GLN A 174 -20.22 -13.91 -4.62
CA GLN A 174 -19.77 -15.21 -4.13
C GLN A 174 -18.25 -15.25 -4.02
N TRP A 175 -17.75 -15.58 -2.83
CA TRP A 175 -16.30 -15.69 -2.57
C TRP A 175 -15.59 -16.72 -3.47
N SER A 176 -16.31 -17.76 -3.91
CA SER A 176 -15.79 -18.88 -4.71
C SER A 176 -15.42 -18.49 -6.15
N GLY A 177 -15.88 -17.33 -6.63
CA GLY A 177 -15.63 -16.80 -7.97
C GLY A 177 -14.34 -15.98 -8.08
N LEU A 178 -14.46 -14.71 -8.44
CA LEU A 178 -13.35 -13.78 -8.61
C LEU A 178 -12.56 -13.51 -7.31
N PRO A 179 -13.18 -13.37 -6.11
CA PRO A 179 -12.44 -13.13 -4.87
C PRO A 179 -11.39 -14.21 -4.55
N LYS A 180 -11.71 -15.48 -4.80
CA LYS A 180 -10.77 -16.60 -4.66
C LYS A 180 -9.58 -16.47 -5.61
N THR A 181 -9.83 -16.07 -6.86
CA THR A 181 -8.77 -15.84 -7.85
C THR A 181 -7.87 -14.68 -7.44
N ASN A 182 -8.46 -13.56 -6.99
CA ASN A 182 -7.75 -12.41 -6.46
C ASN A 182 -6.86 -12.76 -5.26
N THR A 183 -7.34 -13.64 -4.39
CA THR A 183 -6.57 -14.16 -3.26
C THR A 183 -5.37 -14.99 -3.73
N ALA A 184 -5.55 -15.86 -4.72
CA ALA A 184 -4.46 -16.62 -5.31
C ALA A 184 -3.40 -15.72 -5.97
N LEU A 185 -3.83 -14.65 -6.66
CA LEU A 185 -2.93 -13.66 -7.27
C LEU A 185 -2.08 -12.93 -6.22
N LEU A 186 -2.69 -12.43 -5.14
CA LEU A 186 -1.94 -11.74 -4.09
C LEU A 186 -1.01 -12.68 -3.32
N LEU A 187 -1.46 -13.89 -2.99
CA LEU A 187 -0.60 -14.90 -2.34
C LEU A 187 0.59 -15.28 -3.24
N ALA A 188 0.39 -15.46 -4.55
CA ALA A 188 1.50 -15.67 -5.47
C ALA A 188 2.45 -14.47 -5.49
N SER A 189 1.90 -13.25 -5.48
CA SER A 189 2.69 -12.01 -5.49
C SER A 189 3.53 -11.83 -4.22
N TYR A 190 3.05 -12.31 -3.07
CA TYR A 190 3.80 -12.35 -1.81
C TYR A 190 5.09 -13.15 -1.94
N PHE A 191 5.02 -14.35 -2.52
CA PHE A 191 6.20 -15.19 -2.71
C PHE A 191 7.17 -14.59 -3.73
N THR A 192 6.66 -14.04 -4.84
CA THR A 192 7.52 -13.42 -5.86
C THR A 192 8.19 -12.14 -5.36
N ALA A 193 7.50 -11.33 -4.54
CA ALA A 193 8.08 -10.13 -3.91
C ALA A 193 9.25 -10.49 -2.98
N ASN A 194 9.07 -11.53 -2.14
CA ASN A 194 10.12 -12.03 -1.26
C ASN A 194 11.29 -12.64 -2.05
N ALA A 195 11.01 -13.39 -3.11
CA ALA A 195 12.03 -13.91 -4.01
C ALA A 195 12.84 -12.79 -4.67
N ALA A 196 12.18 -11.69 -5.08
CA ALA A 196 12.86 -10.54 -5.66
C ALA A 196 13.81 -9.85 -4.68
N LYS A 197 13.36 -9.69 -3.43
CA LYS A 197 14.19 -9.15 -2.36
C LYS A 197 15.40 -10.05 -2.07
N HIS A 198 15.17 -11.36 -1.93
CA HIS A 198 16.26 -12.31 -1.68
C HIS A 198 17.29 -12.34 -2.82
N ALA A 199 16.82 -12.28 -4.07
CA ALA A 199 17.70 -12.19 -5.24
C ALA A 199 18.60 -10.94 -5.19
N LEU A 200 18.06 -9.78 -4.79
CA LEU A 200 18.88 -8.58 -4.65
C LEU A 200 19.90 -8.67 -3.51
N ASP A 201 19.49 -9.24 -2.36
CA ASP A 201 20.38 -9.44 -1.22
C ASP A 201 21.55 -10.40 -1.57
N ASN A 202 21.30 -11.38 -2.44
CA ASN A 202 22.33 -12.28 -2.99
C ASN A 202 23.14 -11.67 -4.16
N GLY A 203 22.83 -10.44 -4.58
CA GLY A 203 23.50 -9.76 -5.69
C GLY A 203 22.98 -10.11 -7.10
N ASP A 204 21.98 -10.99 -7.23
CA ASP A 204 21.33 -11.31 -8.50
C ASP A 204 20.29 -10.24 -8.89
N ARG A 205 20.78 -9.21 -9.59
CA ARG A 205 19.95 -8.13 -10.11
C ARG A 205 18.99 -8.58 -11.21
N LYS A 206 19.34 -9.61 -11.99
CA LYS A 206 18.48 -10.09 -13.08
C LYS A 206 17.30 -10.87 -12.52
N GLY A 207 17.55 -11.78 -11.58
CA GLY A 207 16.52 -12.49 -10.84
C GLY A 207 15.58 -11.53 -10.10
N CYS A 208 16.15 -10.51 -9.42
CA CYS A 208 15.35 -9.48 -8.78
C CYS A 208 14.42 -8.74 -9.76
N ALA A 209 14.94 -8.32 -10.93
CA ALA A 209 14.15 -7.62 -11.93
C ALA A 209 12.99 -8.47 -12.47
N ILE A 210 13.25 -9.76 -12.76
CA ILE A 210 12.24 -10.69 -13.27
C ILE A 210 11.14 -10.90 -12.22
N GLN A 211 11.52 -11.20 -10.98
CA GLN A 211 10.56 -11.45 -9.90
C GLN A 211 9.74 -10.20 -9.54
N LEU A 212 10.34 -9.01 -9.58
CA LEU A 212 9.61 -7.74 -9.45
C LEU A 212 8.60 -7.55 -10.59
N ALA A 213 9.00 -7.82 -11.84
CA ALA A 213 8.11 -7.70 -12.99
C ALA A 213 6.92 -8.66 -12.89
N VAL A 214 7.15 -9.90 -12.43
CA VAL A 214 6.07 -10.87 -12.16
C VAL A 214 5.14 -10.35 -11.06
N THR A 215 5.69 -9.86 -9.95
CA THR A 215 4.90 -9.29 -8.84
C THR A 215 4.01 -8.14 -9.31
N ILE A 216 4.55 -7.22 -10.12
CA ILE A 216 3.80 -6.10 -10.70
C ILE A 216 2.70 -6.63 -11.64
N GLY A 217 3.00 -7.62 -12.48
CA GLY A 217 2.03 -8.24 -13.38
C GLY A 217 0.85 -8.88 -12.62
N LEU A 218 1.13 -9.57 -11.51
CA LEU A 218 0.11 -10.14 -10.63
C LEU A 218 -0.76 -9.06 -9.97
N GLY A 219 -0.15 -7.95 -9.52
CA GLY A 219 -0.88 -6.80 -8.99
C GLY A 219 -1.80 -6.13 -10.02
N VAL A 220 -1.34 -5.99 -11.27
CA VAL A 220 -2.17 -5.47 -12.37
C VAL A 220 -3.31 -6.44 -12.70
N ALA A 221 -3.04 -7.74 -12.72
CA ALA A 221 -4.07 -8.76 -12.92
C ALA A 221 -5.13 -8.72 -11.81
N PHE A 222 -4.73 -8.53 -10.55
CA PHE A 222 -5.66 -8.35 -9.42
C PHE A 222 -6.58 -7.15 -9.64
N VAL A 223 -6.04 -5.98 -10.01
CA VAL A 223 -6.85 -4.77 -10.25
C VAL A 223 -7.81 -4.99 -11.43
N TYR A 224 -7.38 -5.69 -12.48
CA TYR A 224 -8.25 -6.04 -13.61
C TYR A 224 -9.40 -6.98 -13.19
N CYS A 225 -9.11 -8.03 -12.42
CA CYS A 225 -10.14 -8.92 -11.88
C CYS A 225 -11.10 -8.19 -10.93
N GLN A 226 -10.59 -7.25 -10.11
CA GLN A 226 -11.44 -6.40 -9.26
C GLN A 226 -12.34 -5.47 -10.09
N TYR A 227 -11.85 -4.94 -11.21
CA TYR A 227 -12.67 -4.18 -12.14
C TYR A 227 -13.80 -5.02 -12.74
N LEU A 228 -13.50 -6.26 -13.16
CA LEU A 228 -14.52 -7.18 -13.67
C LEU A 228 -15.59 -7.49 -12.61
N GLU A 229 -15.17 -7.69 -11.35
CA GLU A 229 -16.09 -7.87 -10.23
C GLU A 229 -17.01 -6.67 -10.06
N TYR A 230 -16.48 -5.44 -10.09
CA TYR A 230 -17.30 -4.22 -9.93
C TYR A 230 -18.28 -4.03 -11.08
N THR A 231 -17.88 -4.34 -12.31
CA THR A 231 -18.78 -4.23 -13.47
C THR A 231 -19.81 -5.35 -13.54
N GLY A 232 -19.51 -6.52 -12.95
CA GLY A 232 -20.40 -7.69 -12.94
C GLY A 232 -21.24 -7.83 -11.67
N ALA A 233 -21.03 -6.99 -10.66
CA ALA A 233 -21.77 -7.05 -9.40
C ALA A 233 -23.24 -6.64 -9.62
N PRO A 234 -24.20 -7.36 -9.01
CA PRO A 234 -25.63 -7.07 -9.14
C PRO A 234 -26.10 -5.91 -8.24
N PHE A 235 -25.18 -5.19 -7.60
CA PHE A 235 -25.42 -4.04 -6.73
C PHE A 235 -24.36 -2.95 -6.96
N THR A 236 -24.75 -1.71 -6.70
CA THR A 236 -23.95 -0.50 -6.91
C THR A 236 -23.57 0.16 -5.58
N PHE A 237 -22.77 1.23 -5.63
CA PHE A 237 -22.40 2.01 -4.45
C PHE A 237 -23.61 2.60 -3.72
N SER A 238 -24.69 2.90 -4.44
CA SER A 238 -25.91 3.50 -3.89
C SER A 238 -26.90 2.48 -3.34
N ASP A 239 -26.65 1.18 -3.54
CA ASP A 239 -27.56 0.12 -3.11
C ASP A 239 -27.31 -0.25 -1.65
N SER A 240 -28.09 0.36 -0.77
CA SER A 240 -28.06 0.13 0.67
C SER A 240 -26.72 0.51 1.32
N VAL A 241 -26.69 0.37 2.64
CA VAL A 241 -25.47 0.42 3.45
C VAL A 241 -24.49 -0.71 3.08
N TYR A 242 -25.00 -1.83 2.53
CA TYR A 242 -24.15 -2.92 2.02
C TYR A 242 -23.26 -2.45 0.87
N GLY A 243 -23.83 -1.87 -0.19
CA GLY A 243 -23.07 -1.41 -1.36
C GLY A 243 -22.04 -0.35 -0.97
N SER A 244 -22.45 0.68 -0.23
CA SER A 244 -21.55 1.75 0.21
C SER A 244 -20.37 1.23 1.05
N THR A 245 -20.61 0.39 2.07
CA THR A 245 -19.54 -0.16 2.91
C THR A 245 -18.65 -1.15 2.16
N PHE A 246 -19.23 -1.97 1.26
CA PHE A 246 -18.50 -2.91 0.40
C PHE A 246 -17.52 -2.16 -0.51
N TYR A 247 -18.02 -1.23 -1.34
CA TYR A 247 -17.22 -0.51 -2.32
C TYR A 247 -16.23 0.46 -1.69
N LEU A 248 -16.56 1.07 -0.54
CA LEU A 248 -15.63 1.94 0.18
C LEU A 248 -14.43 1.11 0.70
N THR A 249 -14.71 0.00 1.37
CA THR A 249 -13.65 -0.83 1.99
C THR A 249 -12.77 -1.52 0.94
N THR A 250 -13.39 -2.18 -0.05
CA THR A 250 -12.66 -2.85 -1.13
C THR A 250 -12.02 -1.85 -2.11
N GLY A 251 -12.65 -0.70 -2.34
CA GLY A 251 -12.13 0.37 -3.18
C GLY A 251 -10.88 1.04 -2.61
N PHE A 252 -10.85 1.35 -1.31
CA PHE A 252 -9.64 1.86 -0.66
C PHE A 252 -8.51 0.83 -0.69
N HIS A 253 -8.81 -0.45 -0.52
CA HIS A 253 -7.80 -1.50 -0.71
C HIS A 253 -7.29 -1.55 -2.14
N GLY A 254 -8.16 -1.48 -3.16
CA GLY A 254 -7.77 -1.40 -4.57
C GLY A 254 -6.88 -0.18 -4.87
N PHE A 255 -7.18 0.97 -4.28
CA PHE A 255 -6.31 2.16 -4.34
C PHE A 255 -4.92 1.88 -3.76
N HIS A 256 -4.83 1.19 -2.62
CA HIS A 256 -3.57 0.80 -2.01
C HIS A 256 -2.77 -0.19 -2.87
N VAL A 257 -3.43 -1.15 -3.53
CA VAL A 257 -2.78 -2.05 -4.50
C VAL A 257 -2.16 -1.23 -5.65
N ILE A 258 -2.88 -0.22 -6.16
CA ILE A 258 -2.37 0.68 -7.21
C ILE A 258 -1.16 1.50 -6.74
N VAL A 259 -1.18 2.02 -5.52
CA VAL A 259 -0.01 2.68 -4.93
C VAL A 259 1.16 1.71 -4.78
N GLY A 260 0.88 0.49 -4.32
CA GLY A 260 1.88 -0.55 -4.08
C GLY A 260 2.63 -0.98 -5.34
N PHE A 261 1.92 -1.33 -6.42
CA PHE A 261 2.61 -1.78 -7.63
C PHE A 261 3.32 -0.62 -8.34
N ARG A 262 2.81 0.62 -8.21
CA ARG A 262 3.54 1.83 -8.68
C ARG A 262 4.84 2.00 -7.92
N TYR A 263 4.85 1.79 -6.60
CA TYR A 263 6.08 1.84 -5.81
C TYR A 263 7.08 0.75 -6.24
N LEU A 264 6.63 -0.49 -6.41
CA LEU A 264 7.46 -1.58 -6.96
C LEU A 264 7.98 -1.28 -8.37
N THR A 265 7.18 -0.63 -9.21
CA THR A 265 7.58 -0.20 -10.55
C THR A 265 8.71 0.82 -10.49
N VAL A 266 8.65 1.79 -9.57
CA VAL A 266 9.77 2.73 -9.33
C VAL A 266 11.02 1.97 -8.87
N CYS A 267 10.90 0.99 -7.98
CA CYS A 267 12.03 0.13 -7.58
C CYS A 267 12.64 -0.64 -8.75
N LEU A 268 11.82 -1.17 -9.66
CA LEU A 268 12.27 -1.88 -10.86
C LEU A 268 13.09 -0.96 -11.78
N PHE A 269 12.60 0.25 -12.07
CA PHE A 269 13.31 1.21 -12.93
C PHE A 269 14.59 1.75 -12.29
N THR A 270 14.63 1.82 -10.95
CA THR A 270 15.79 2.34 -10.22
C THR A 270 16.82 1.28 -9.84
N LEU A 271 16.56 0.01 -10.16
CA LEU A 271 17.40 -1.14 -9.79
C LEU A 271 18.85 -1.03 -10.30
N LYS A 272 19.05 -0.51 -11.52
CA LYS A 272 20.40 -0.32 -12.09
C LYS A 272 21.22 0.70 -11.30
N SER A 273 20.55 1.72 -10.76
CA SER A 273 21.13 2.79 -9.97
C SER A 273 21.19 2.47 -8.47
N ALA A 274 20.69 1.30 -8.06
CA ALA A 274 20.82 0.85 -6.69
C ALA A 274 22.28 0.47 -6.39
N GLY A 275 22.76 0.88 -5.21
CA GLY A 275 24.07 0.48 -4.70
C GLY A 275 24.19 -1.05 -4.61
N PRO A 276 25.41 -1.60 -4.63
CA PRO A 276 25.61 -3.02 -4.40
C PRO A 276 25.10 -3.43 -3.01
N GLY A 277 24.33 -4.52 -2.95
CA GLY A 277 23.72 -5.06 -1.72
C GLY A 277 22.27 -4.61 -1.50
N ARG A 278 21.89 -4.46 -0.23
CA ARG A 278 20.50 -4.26 0.22
C ARG A 278 19.97 -2.85 -0.10
N SER A 279 18.91 -2.80 -0.90
CA SER A 279 18.20 -1.55 -1.24
C SER A 279 17.13 -1.22 -0.20
N THR A 280 17.32 -0.13 0.54
CA THR A 280 16.32 0.35 1.51
C THR A 280 14.98 0.66 0.83
N ALA A 281 14.99 1.21 -0.39
CA ALA A 281 13.74 1.49 -1.11
C ALA A 281 12.97 0.20 -1.43
N LEU A 282 13.66 -0.87 -1.84
CA LEU A 282 13.01 -2.16 -2.09
C LEU A 282 12.47 -2.78 -0.80
N ASP A 283 13.21 -2.69 0.30
CA ASP A 283 12.74 -3.16 1.61
C ASP A 283 11.42 -2.50 2.03
N LEU A 284 11.33 -1.17 1.88
CA LEU A 284 10.14 -0.40 2.24
C LEU A 284 8.98 -0.71 1.29
N ALA A 285 9.24 -0.88 -0.01
CA ALA A 285 8.21 -1.21 -0.98
C ALA A 285 7.63 -2.63 -0.75
N VAL A 286 8.48 -3.62 -0.48
CA VAL A 286 8.04 -4.99 -0.14
C VAL A 286 7.28 -5.00 1.19
N LEU A 287 7.71 -4.19 2.18
CA LEU A 287 6.97 -4.04 3.44
C LEU A 287 5.55 -3.49 3.21
N TYR A 288 5.40 -2.48 2.34
CA TYR A 288 4.08 -1.95 1.97
C TYR A 288 3.24 -2.99 1.22
N TRP A 289 3.85 -3.73 0.29
CA TRP A 289 3.15 -4.77 -0.47
C TRP A 289 2.58 -5.87 0.44
N HIS A 290 3.35 -6.34 1.42
CA HIS A 290 2.86 -7.29 2.42
C HIS A 290 1.72 -6.73 3.27
N PHE A 291 1.74 -5.43 3.60
CA PHE A 291 0.62 -4.79 4.29
C PHE A 291 -0.66 -4.88 3.46
N VAL A 292 -0.58 -4.59 2.16
CA VAL A 292 -1.71 -4.72 1.23
C VAL A 292 -2.23 -6.16 1.23
N ASP A 293 -1.36 -7.16 1.11
CA ASP A 293 -1.74 -8.59 1.15
C ASP A 293 -2.50 -8.96 2.43
N VAL A 294 -2.01 -8.49 3.60
CA VAL A 294 -2.64 -8.77 4.90
C VAL A 294 -4.03 -8.14 4.99
N VAL A 295 -4.19 -6.89 4.55
CA VAL A 295 -5.51 -6.23 4.53
C VAL A 295 -6.50 -7.01 3.66
N TRP A 296 -6.08 -7.49 2.49
CA TRP A 296 -6.94 -8.30 1.62
C TRP A 296 -7.45 -9.55 2.32
N VAL A 297 -6.61 -10.26 3.09
CA VAL A 297 -7.04 -11.46 3.83
C VAL A 297 -8.15 -11.11 4.82
N PHE A 298 -8.05 -9.98 5.53
CA PHE A 298 -9.13 -9.52 6.42
C PHE A 298 -10.41 -9.19 5.64
N LEU A 299 -10.30 -8.54 4.47
CA LEU A 299 -11.46 -8.26 3.62
C LEU A 299 -12.12 -9.54 3.12
N LEU A 300 -11.34 -10.50 2.63
CA LEU A 300 -11.84 -11.79 2.18
C LEU A 300 -12.63 -12.49 3.28
N VAL A 301 -12.05 -12.59 4.48
CA VAL A 301 -12.69 -13.31 5.60
C VAL A 301 -13.94 -12.58 6.09
N LEU A 302 -13.86 -11.27 6.35
CA LEU A 302 -14.97 -10.54 6.98
C LEU A 302 -16.05 -10.13 5.98
N VAL A 303 -15.67 -9.62 4.81
CA VAL A 303 -16.62 -9.07 3.84
C VAL A 303 -17.18 -10.16 2.93
N TYR A 304 -16.31 -10.97 2.31
CA TYR A 304 -16.75 -11.95 1.30
C TYR A 304 -17.21 -13.27 1.89
N VAL A 305 -16.47 -13.83 2.86
CA VAL A 305 -16.79 -15.14 3.44
C VAL A 305 -17.85 -15.03 4.53
N TRP A 306 -17.62 -14.22 5.56
CA TRP A 306 -18.56 -14.07 6.67
C TRP A 306 -19.75 -13.17 6.28
N GLY A 307 -19.48 -11.95 5.83
CA GLY A 307 -20.51 -10.96 5.49
C GLY A 307 -21.20 -11.19 4.15
N GLY A 308 -20.67 -12.08 3.30
CA GLY A 308 -21.26 -12.50 2.03
C GLY A 308 -21.88 -13.91 2.09
N ALA A 309 -21.87 -14.57 3.25
CA ALA A 309 -22.50 -15.88 3.42
C ALA A 309 -24.02 -15.77 3.27
N VAL A 310 -24.54 -16.21 2.13
CA VAL A 310 -25.99 -16.30 1.91
C VAL A 310 -26.58 -17.47 2.72
N PRO A 311 -27.69 -17.30 3.45
CA PRO A 311 -28.36 -18.40 4.13
C PRO A 311 -28.96 -19.42 3.14
N LYS A 312 -28.31 -20.59 3.05
CA LYS A 312 -28.74 -21.92 2.56
C LYS A 312 -29.63 -22.05 1.31
N ALA A 313 -29.07 -22.86 0.39
CA ALA A 313 -29.65 -23.74 -0.63
C ALA A 313 -30.32 -23.14 -1.89
N ASP A 314 -31.22 -22.16 -1.80
CA ASP A 314 -32.02 -21.79 -2.99
C ASP A 314 -31.56 -20.48 -3.65
N VAL A 315 -30.98 -19.56 -2.87
CA VAL A 315 -30.54 -18.23 -3.34
C VAL A 315 -29.20 -18.30 -4.07
N GLY A 316 -28.41 -19.37 -3.86
CA GLY A 316 -27.12 -19.58 -4.52
C GLY A 316 -27.22 -19.82 -6.04
N LEU A 317 -28.43 -20.06 -6.56
CA LEU A 317 -28.75 -20.19 -7.98
C LEU A 317 -29.09 -18.86 -8.64
N CYS A 318 -29.32 -17.80 -7.86
CA CYS A 318 -29.73 -16.50 -8.38
C CYS A 318 -28.53 -15.68 -8.85
N ALA A 319 -28.58 -15.25 -10.11
CA ALA A 319 -27.56 -14.39 -10.72
C ALA A 319 -27.86 -12.88 -10.54
N ASP A 320 -29.10 -12.51 -10.19
CA ASP A 320 -29.57 -11.13 -10.12
C ASP A 320 -30.41 -10.85 -8.85
N GLY A 321 -30.52 -9.57 -8.51
CA GLY A 321 -31.27 -9.11 -7.32
C GLY A 321 -32.76 -9.43 -7.38
N SER A 322 -33.36 -9.48 -8.58
CA SER A 322 -34.76 -9.85 -8.77
C SER A 322 -35.01 -11.33 -8.43
N CYS A 323 -34.15 -12.25 -8.85
CA CYS A 323 -34.26 -13.66 -8.44
C CYS A 323 -34.11 -13.81 -6.93
N VAL A 324 -33.16 -13.09 -6.31
CA VAL A 324 -32.99 -13.10 -4.85
C VAL A 324 -34.25 -12.59 -4.17
N LEU A 325 -34.79 -11.46 -4.61
CA LEU A 325 -35.99 -10.86 -4.05
C LEU A 325 -37.20 -11.80 -4.18
N HIS A 326 -37.44 -12.39 -5.35
CA HIS A 326 -38.53 -13.34 -5.55
C HIS A 326 -38.38 -14.60 -4.71
N THR A 327 -37.16 -15.12 -4.56
CA THR A 327 -36.90 -16.31 -3.73
C THR A 327 -37.15 -16.02 -2.26
N VAL A 328 -36.72 -14.84 -1.78
CA VAL A 328 -36.93 -14.41 -0.40
C VAL A 328 -38.40 -14.09 -0.14
N LEU A 329 -39.08 -13.37 -1.03
CA LEU A 329 -40.52 -13.09 -0.91
C LEU A 329 -41.35 -14.37 -0.95
N ARG A 330 -40.96 -15.35 -1.78
CA ARG A 330 -41.60 -16.66 -1.82
C ARG A 330 -41.43 -17.39 -0.49
N ARG A 331 -40.24 -17.39 0.11
CA ARG A 331 -40.02 -17.96 1.45
C ARG A 331 -40.82 -17.23 2.51
N ALA A 332 -40.78 -15.91 2.56
CA ALA A 332 -41.57 -15.12 3.51
C ALA A 332 -43.07 -15.39 3.38
N ARG A 333 -43.58 -15.56 2.14
CA ARG A 333 -44.98 -15.94 1.89
C ARG A 333 -45.29 -17.37 2.35
N LEU A 334 -44.36 -18.31 2.16
CA LEU A 334 -44.51 -19.69 2.65
C LEU A 334 -44.48 -19.75 4.18
N ASP A 335 -43.60 -18.99 4.82
CA ASP A 335 -43.50 -18.89 6.28
C ASP A 335 -44.78 -18.25 6.87
N ALA A 336 -45.29 -17.19 6.23
CA ALA A 336 -46.57 -16.57 6.59
C ALA A 336 -47.74 -17.54 6.41
N TYR A 337 -47.76 -18.31 5.32
CA TYR A 337 -48.80 -19.33 5.08
C TYR A 337 -48.77 -20.45 6.13
N GLN A 338 -47.57 -20.86 6.59
CA GLN A 338 -47.43 -21.85 7.65
C GLN A 338 -47.89 -21.32 9.02
N GLN A 339 -47.77 -20.01 9.27
CA GLN A 339 -48.20 -19.40 10.52
C GLN A 339 -49.71 -19.14 10.58
N ASP A 340 -50.30 -18.63 9.48
CA ASP A 340 -51.74 -18.39 9.39
C ASP A 340 -52.28 -18.72 7.99
N PRO A 341 -52.76 -19.97 7.78
CA PRO A 341 -53.32 -20.39 6.50
C PRO A 341 -54.62 -19.66 6.15
N SER A 342 -55.36 -19.18 7.17
CA SER A 342 -56.71 -18.62 6.99
C SER A 342 -56.69 -17.26 6.31
N PHE A 343 -55.62 -16.47 6.52
CA PHE A 343 -55.37 -15.21 5.82
C PHE A 343 -55.30 -15.38 4.30
N PHE A 344 -54.75 -16.49 3.80
CA PHE A 344 -54.58 -16.73 2.37
C PHE A 344 -55.81 -17.34 1.68
N LEU A 345 -56.83 -17.78 2.44
CA LEU A 345 -58.09 -18.29 1.93
C LEU A 345 -59.18 -17.21 1.83
N SER A 346 -58.92 -16.01 2.34
CA SER A 346 -59.84 -14.86 2.34
C SER A 346 -59.51 -13.79 1.28
N ILE A 347 -58.43 -14.01 0.52
CA ILE A 347 -58.00 -13.23 -0.65
C ILE A 347 -58.16 -14.13 -1.87
#